data_AF-R7ZIH2-F1
#
_entry.id   AF-R7ZIH2-F1
#
_cell.length_a   1.000
_cell.length_b   1.000
_cell.length_c   1.000
_cell.angle_alpha   90.00
_cell.angle_beta   90.00
_cell.angle_gamma   90.00
#
_symmetry.space_group_name_H-M   'P 1'
#
loop_
_entity.id
_entity.type
_entity.pdbx_description
1 polymer ?
#
loop_
_entity_poly.entity_id
_entity_poly.type
_entity_poly.pdbx_seq_one_letter_code
_entity_poly.pdbx_strand_id
1 'polypeptide(L)'
;MAGTTILSIVEEIKTLEQVEENILNINCSSTIKHVGEQVLEALSNQEKQLFSLWRRSDDFPTEIQNFTLPNEIGIRYLVRETYIETSRRRVNMFDEEDNLLPKSQRTITDSIQTVFFEIGERIYVILNSTNLISINKSKKLFGDKLKETATGEIEITEYMIDPDLFYWLFYKHEKDNGILEPRFEVSDIAGFVGNIADENHTIKGNSVDTPSLLVTKAFVSKFHPFRSLHVVLKYQNYTLDFILNDRSECYINPGCSIPNIRIDKQIAASIIIYGFIIPRLYEIFSEDEVWKRDTTKQDFTKNMGLEVIKEIADFHGISAEEIIVILKSEDAKEA
;
A
#
# COMPACT_ATOMS: atom_id res chain seq x y z
N MET A 1 -0.47 -8.87 -9.32
CA MET A 1 -0.39 -7.66 -8.50
C MET A 1 0.39 -8.02 -7.25
N ALA A 2 1.45 -7.30 -6.94
CA ALA A 2 2.31 -7.59 -5.79
C ALA A 2 2.04 -6.57 -4.69
N GLY A 3 1.55 -7.04 -3.54
CA GLY A 3 1.35 -6.20 -2.37
C GLY A 3 2.67 -5.93 -1.66
N THR A 4 2.87 -4.69 -1.24
CA THR A 4 4.08 -4.24 -0.54
C THR A 4 3.70 -3.42 0.68
N THR A 5 4.48 -3.59 1.75
CA THR A 5 4.39 -2.80 2.98
C THR A 5 5.75 -2.20 3.25
N ILE A 6 5.82 -0.88 3.36
CA ILE A 6 7.04 -0.20 3.77
C ILE A 6 7.17 -0.20 5.30
N LEU A 7 8.40 -0.30 5.81
CA LEU A 7 8.79 -0.17 7.22
C LEU A 7 10.01 0.76 7.34
N SER A 8 10.18 1.38 8.51
CA SER A 8 11.32 2.26 8.81
C SER A 8 12.15 1.66 9.94
N ILE A 9 13.47 1.71 9.78
CA ILE A 9 14.44 1.27 10.79
C ILE A 9 14.80 2.46 11.70
N VAL A 10 15.14 2.18 12.96
CA VAL A 10 15.60 3.19 13.93
C VAL A 10 16.79 3.99 13.41
N GLU A 11 16.89 5.26 13.81
CA GLU A 11 17.86 6.24 13.28
C GLU A 11 19.34 5.90 13.58
N GLU A 12 19.58 4.93 14.46
CA GLU A 12 20.90 4.41 14.83
C GLU A 12 21.53 3.57 13.70
N ILE A 13 20.70 2.95 12.85
CA ILE A 13 21.13 2.17 11.68
C ILE A 13 20.93 3.04 10.44
N LYS A 14 22.04 3.53 9.90
CA LYS A 14 22.10 4.49 8.79
C LYS A 14 22.63 3.90 7.48
N THR A 15 23.28 2.74 7.53
CA THR A 15 23.86 2.09 6.35
C THR A 15 23.41 0.64 6.21
N LEU A 16 23.43 0.13 4.97
CA LEU A 16 23.13 -1.27 4.66
C LEU A 16 24.14 -2.23 5.28
N GLU A 17 25.40 -1.82 5.44
CA GLU A 17 26.40 -2.63 6.16
C GLU A 17 25.96 -2.85 7.61
N GLN A 18 25.45 -1.81 8.29
CA GLN A 18 24.92 -1.94 9.64
C GLN A 18 23.67 -2.84 9.68
N VAL A 19 22.85 -2.86 8.62
CA VAL A 19 21.74 -3.81 8.49
C VAL A 19 22.25 -5.25 8.46
N GLU A 20 23.31 -5.53 7.69
CA GLU A 20 23.89 -6.86 7.63
C GLU A 20 24.44 -7.33 8.98
N GLU A 21 25.12 -6.43 9.70
CA GLU A 21 25.70 -6.72 11.01
C GLU A 21 24.63 -6.92 12.09
N ASN A 22 23.64 -6.02 12.15
CA ASN A 22 22.76 -5.89 13.31
C ASN A 22 21.36 -6.51 13.12
N ILE A 23 20.88 -6.65 11.88
CA ILE A 23 19.51 -7.14 11.60
C ILE A 23 19.54 -8.53 10.97
N LEU A 24 20.39 -8.75 9.96
CA LEU A 24 20.32 -9.97 9.14
C LEU A 24 20.76 -11.24 9.87
N ASN A 25 21.40 -11.10 11.04
CA ASN A 25 21.78 -12.20 11.91
C ASN A 25 20.67 -12.61 12.91
N ILE A 26 19.58 -11.83 12.99
CA ILE A 26 18.48 -12.09 13.91
C ILE A 26 17.64 -13.28 13.40
N ASN A 27 17.45 -14.27 14.27
CA ASN A 27 16.58 -15.41 14.03
C ASN A 27 15.52 -15.49 15.12
N CYS A 28 14.28 -15.76 14.73
CA CYS A 28 13.17 -15.93 15.65
C CYS A 28 12.68 -17.38 15.64
N SER A 29 12.31 -17.89 16.82
CA SER A 29 11.60 -19.16 16.93
C SER A 29 10.40 -19.02 17.84
N SER A 30 9.39 -19.85 17.60
CA SER A 30 8.19 -19.93 18.44
C SER A 30 7.72 -21.36 18.54
N THR A 31 7.25 -21.78 19.72
CA THR A 31 6.69 -23.12 19.89
C THR A 31 5.35 -23.23 19.15
N ILE A 32 5.11 -24.38 18.52
CA ILE A 32 3.83 -24.67 17.88
C ILE A 32 2.69 -24.61 18.89
N LYS A 33 1.57 -24.00 18.50
CA LYS A 33 0.39 -23.83 19.34
C LYS A 33 -0.59 -24.99 19.15
N HIS A 34 -1.53 -25.14 20.09
CA HIS A 34 -2.63 -26.12 20.02
C HIS A 34 -2.20 -27.60 20.04
N VAL A 35 -1.03 -27.87 20.59
CA VAL A 35 -0.54 -29.23 20.91
C VAL A 35 -0.43 -29.33 22.43
N GLY A 36 -0.88 -30.45 23.02
CA GLY A 36 -0.82 -30.66 24.46
C GLY A 36 0.62 -30.72 24.98
N GLU A 37 0.86 -30.23 26.21
CA GLU A 37 2.20 -30.12 26.80
C GLU A 37 2.95 -31.47 26.83
N GLN A 38 2.27 -32.56 27.17
CA GLN A 38 2.85 -33.90 27.20
C GLN A 38 3.39 -34.34 25.83
N VAL A 39 2.67 -34.01 24.75
CA VAL A 39 3.12 -34.31 23.39
C VAL A 39 4.30 -33.41 23.01
N LEU A 40 4.29 -32.14 23.41
CA LEU A 40 5.39 -31.20 23.16
C LEU A 40 6.69 -31.58 23.89
N GLU A 41 6.60 -32.17 25.08
CA GLU A 41 7.74 -32.66 25.85
C GLU A 41 8.41 -33.87 25.19
N ALA A 42 7.64 -34.72 24.52
CA ALA A 42 8.14 -35.88 23.79
C ALA A 42 8.82 -35.52 22.45
N LEU A 43 8.56 -34.32 21.92
CA LEU A 43 9.11 -33.87 20.64
C LEU A 43 10.50 -33.25 20.77
N SER A 44 11.33 -33.47 19.75
CA SER A 44 12.60 -32.75 19.57
C SER A 44 12.36 -31.24 19.40
N ASN A 45 13.38 -30.43 19.68
CA ASN A 45 13.29 -28.98 19.50
C ASN A 45 12.97 -28.59 18.06
N GLN A 46 13.54 -29.28 17.07
CA GLN A 46 13.26 -29.01 15.65
C GLN A 46 11.81 -29.29 15.26
N GLU A 47 11.19 -30.32 15.86
CA GLU A 47 9.80 -30.68 15.58
C GLU A 47 8.83 -29.67 16.23
N LYS A 48 9.09 -29.21 17.46
CA LYS A 48 8.15 -28.33 18.15
C LYS A 48 8.32 -26.84 17.85
N GLN A 49 9.45 -26.41 17.30
CA GLN A 49 9.70 -25.01 16.97
C GLN A 49 9.34 -24.66 15.52
N LEU A 50 8.75 -23.49 15.35
CA LEU A 50 8.53 -22.80 14.08
C LEU A 50 9.53 -21.65 13.98
N PHE A 51 10.26 -21.60 12.89
CA PHE A 51 11.34 -20.64 12.68
C PHE A 51 10.93 -19.48 11.78
N SER A 52 11.56 -18.34 11.99
CA SER A 52 11.59 -17.22 11.06
C SER A 52 13.03 -16.72 10.99
N LEU A 53 13.55 -16.53 9.79
CA LEU A 53 14.96 -16.16 9.58
C LEU A 53 15.19 -15.49 8.22
N TRP A 54 16.31 -14.78 8.12
CA TRP A 54 16.78 -14.19 6.88
C TRP A 54 17.50 -15.22 6.01
N ARG A 55 17.20 -15.23 4.71
CA ARG A 55 17.87 -16.05 3.70
C ARG A 55 18.41 -15.21 2.57
N ARG A 56 19.46 -15.73 1.93
CA ARG A 56 19.85 -15.33 0.59
C ARG A 56 18.90 -16.01 -0.40
N SER A 57 18.43 -15.27 -1.39
CA SER A 57 17.69 -15.85 -2.52
C SER A 57 18.66 -16.23 -3.62
N ASP A 58 18.29 -17.25 -4.39
CA ASP A 58 18.97 -17.62 -5.63
C ASP A 58 18.43 -16.82 -6.84
N ASP A 59 17.27 -16.17 -6.70
CA ASP A 59 16.58 -15.50 -7.81
C ASP A 59 17.05 -14.06 -8.05
N PHE A 60 17.75 -13.45 -7.09
CA PHE A 60 18.20 -12.06 -7.17
C PHE A 60 19.53 -11.81 -6.46
N PRO A 61 20.30 -10.78 -6.86
CA PRO A 61 21.53 -10.40 -6.19
C PRO A 61 21.30 -10.11 -4.71
N THR A 62 22.11 -10.73 -3.86
CA THR A 62 22.06 -10.58 -2.39
C THR A 62 23.22 -9.73 -1.86
N GLU A 63 24.07 -9.20 -2.71
CA GLU A 63 25.07 -8.22 -2.29
C GLU A 63 24.50 -6.79 -2.41
N ILE A 64 25.04 -5.82 -1.67
CA ILE A 64 24.62 -4.42 -1.77
C ILE A 64 24.78 -3.93 -3.22
N GLN A 65 23.70 -3.38 -3.77
CA GLN A 65 23.62 -2.89 -5.14
C GLN A 65 23.39 -1.37 -5.17
N ASN A 66 23.71 -0.74 -6.30
CA ASN A 66 23.37 0.65 -6.57
C ASN A 66 22.19 0.71 -7.55
N PHE A 67 21.32 1.69 -7.33
CA PHE A 67 20.20 2.00 -8.21
C PHE A 67 20.12 3.52 -8.43
N THR A 68 19.70 3.94 -9.62
CA THR A 68 19.51 5.37 -9.93
C THR A 68 18.01 5.63 -10.04
N LEU A 69 17.51 6.51 -9.17
CA LEU A 69 16.13 6.96 -9.20
C LEU A 69 15.85 7.84 -10.44
N PRO A 70 14.57 8.06 -10.81
CA PRO A 70 14.22 8.86 -12.00
C PRO A 70 14.69 10.31 -11.96
N ASN A 71 14.96 10.85 -10.77
CA ASN A 71 15.55 12.17 -10.54
C ASN A 71 17.09 12.16 -10.52
N GLU A 72 17.72 11.10 -11.05
CA GLU A 72 19.17 10.92 -11.14
C GLU A 72 19.89 10.75 -9.79
N ILE A 73 19.16 10.66 -8.68
CA ILE A 73 19.74 10.38 -7.37
C ILE A 73 20.14 8.90 -7.30
N GLY A 74 21.41 8.65 -6.98
CA GLY A 74 21.92 7.32 -6.69
C GLY A 74 21.53 6.88 -5.28
N ILE A 75 21.02 5.66 -5.15
CA ILE A 75 20.69 5.03 -3.88
C ILE A 75 21.32 3.64 -3.82
N ARG A 76 21.53 3.14 -2.61
CA ARG A 76 21.98 1.77 -2.37
C ARG A 76 20.82 0.92 -1.89
N TYR A 77 20.80 -0.35 -2.28
CA TYR A 77 19.77 -1.29 -1.82
C TYR A 77 20.34 -2.70 -1.60
N LEU A 78 19.67 -3.47 -0.76
CA LEU A 78 20.00 -4.84 -0.40
C LEU A 78 18.73 -5.69 -0.39
N VAL A 79 18.78 -6.88 -0.98
CA VAL A 79 17.61 -7.77 -1.05
C VAL A 79 17.86 -9.03 -0.25
N ARG A 80 16.90 -9.42 0.59
CA ARG A 80 16.89 -10.67 1.36
C ARG A 80 15.53 -11.35 1.27
N GLU A 81 15.49 -12.63 1.56
CA GLU A 81 14.24 -13.34 1.78
C GLU A 81 13.98 -13.48 3.26
N THR A 82 12.78 -13.11 3.68
CA THR A 82 12.27 -13.51 4.98
C THR A 82 11.63 -14.88 4.84
N TYR A 83 12.22 -15.91 5.42
CA TYR A 83 11.62 -17.24 5.51
C TYR A 83 10.80 -17.36 6.79
N ILE A 84 9.56 -17.86 6.68
CA ILE A 84 8.61 -17.94 7.78
C ILE A 84 7.95 -19.32 7.81
N GLU A 85 7.96 -19.95 8.98
CA GLU A 85 7.14 -21.12 9.27
C GLU A 85 5.91 -20.72 10.10
N THR A 86 4.73 -21.17 9.68
CA THR A 86 3.47 -21.04 10.43
C THR A 86 2.82 -22.40 10.61
N SER A 87 2.10 -22.56 11.73
CA SER A 87 1.33 -23.78 11.95
C SER A 87 0.11 -23.81 11.03
N ARG A 88 -0.22 -24.98 10.50
CA ARG A 88 -1.56 -25.23 9.96
C ARG A 88 -2.61 -25.11 11.06
N ARG A 89 -3.88 -24.97 10.65
CA ARG A 89 -5.02 -25.03 11.56
C ARG A 89 -5.00 -26.37 12.30
N ARG A 90 -5.45 -26.38 13.56
CA ARG A 90 -5.47 -27.57 14.44
C ARG A 90 -5.98 -28.83 13.73
N VAL A 91 -7.09 -28.73 13.02
CA VAL A 91 -7.71 -29.86 12.29
C VAL A 91 -6.82 -30.52 11.23
N ASN A 92 -5.78 -29.81 10.76
CA ASN A 92 -4.83 -30.27 9.75
C ASN A 92 -3.44 -30.58 10.34
N MET A 93 -3.34 -30.69 11.66
CA MET A 93 -2.09 -30.99 12.36
C MET A 93 -2.02 -32.43 12.86
N PHE A 94 -3.15 -33.14 12.88
CA PHE A 94 -3.28 -34.49 13.40
C PHE A 94 -3.78 -35.42 12.29
N ASP A 95 -3.45 -36.70 12.38
CA ASP A 95 -4.01 -37.75 11.52
C ASP A 95 -5.40 -38.20 12.01
N GLU A 96 -5.95 -39.23 11.37
CA GLU A 96 -7.27 -39.79 11.70
C GLU A 96 -7.30 -40.45 13.09
N GLU A 97 -6.14 -40.80 13.66
CA GLU A 97 -5.97 -41.41 14.98
C GLU A 97 -5.62 -40.38 16.07
N ASP A 98 -5.71 -39.08 15.76
CA ASP A 98 -5.34 -37.95 16.65
C ASP A 98 -3.85 -37.90 17.02
N ASN A 99 -2.98 -38.52 16.21
CA ASN A 99 -1.52 -38.38 16.37
C ASN A 99 -1.03 -37.14 15.63
N LEU A 100 -0.07 -36.42 16.24
CA LEU A 100 0.51 -35.23 15.63
C LEU A 100 1.32 -35.60 14.38
N LEU A 101 0.99 -34.96 13.26
CA LEU A 101 1.69 -35.15 11.99
C LEU A 101 3.15 -34.64 12.05
N PRO A 102 4.05 -35.15 11.20
CA PRO A 102 5.41 -34.63 11.06
C PRO A 102 5.42 -33.14 10.73
N LYS A 103 6.45 -32.41 11.20
CA LYS A 103 6.55 -30.95 11.00
C LYS A 103 6.31 -30.50 9.55
N SER A 104 6.88 -31.20 8.57
CA SER A 104 6.74 -30.88 7.15
C SER A 104 5.29 -30.91 6.64
N GLN A 105 4.40 -31.68 7.28
CA GLN A 105 3.00 -31.83 6.88
C GLN A 105 2.08 -30.86 7.62
N ARG A 106 2.45 -30.42 8.83
CA ARG A 106 1.67 -29.49 9.67
C ARG A 106 2.14 -28.04 9.64
N THR A 107 3.19 -27.74 8.87
CA THR A 107 3.75 -26.40 8.72
C THR A 107 3.38 -25.81 7.36
N ILE A 108 3.14 -24.51 7.31
CA ILE A 108 3.06 -23.70 6.10
C ILE A 108 4.31 -22.84 6.09
N THR A 109 5.04 -22.89 4.99
CA THR A 109 6.22 -22.06 4.77
C THR A 109 5.87 -20.92 3.84
N ASP A 110 6.35 -19.72 4.15
CA ASP A 110 6.21 -18.54 3.32
C ASP A 110 7.58 -17.87 3.16
N SER A 111 7.83 -17.29 1.99
CA SER A 111 9.07 -16.58 1.66
C SER A 111 8.71 -15.19 1.15
N ILE A 112 9.09 -14.16 1.88
CA ILE A 112 8.81 -12.76 1.52
C ILE A 112 10.09 -12.09 1.03
N GLN A 113 10.09 -11.64 -0.22
CA GLN A 113 11.15 -10.76 -0.71
C GLN A 113 11.13 -9.45 0.08
N THR A 114 12.28 -9.10 0.64
CA THR A 114 12.48 -7.93 1.51
C THR A 114 13.58 -7.08 0.91
N VAL A 115 13.28 -5.80 0.64
CA VAL A 115 14.20 -4.85 0.05
C VAL A 115 14.54 -3.78 1.08
N PHE A 116 15.80 -3.69 1.47
CA PHE A 116 16.34 -2.58 2.27
C PHE A 116 16.92 -1.55 1.31
N PHE A 117 16.68 -0.26 1.54
CA PHE A 117 17.26 0.79 0.70
C PHE A 117 17.57 2.05 1.50
N GLU A 118 18.57 2.78 1.03
CA GLU A 118 19.08 4.00 1.66
C GLU A 118 18.52 5.25 0.99
N ILE A 119 17.94 6.15 1.77
CA ILE A 119 17.57 7.49 1.32
C ILE A 119 17.70 8.48 2.48
N GLY A 120 18.36 9.62 2.24
CA GLY A 120 18.49 10.68 3.24
C GLY A 120 19.10 10.25 4.59
N GLU A 121 20.19 9.48 4.57
CA GLU A 121 20.85 8.90 5.76
C GLU A 121 19.97 7.95 6.60
N ARG A 122 18.90 7.41 6.01
CA ARG A 122 17.97 6.48 6.66
C ARG A 122 17.83 5.20 5.87
N ILE A 123 17.52 4.12 6.57
CA ILE A 123 17.16 2.84 5.96
C ILE A 123 15.66 2.63 6.03
N TYR A 124 15.08 2.34 4.88
CA TYR A 124 13.71 1.89 4.74
C TYR A 124 13.69 0.47 4.23
N VAL A 125 12.58 -0.22 4.51
CA VAL A 125 12.42 -1.63 4.19
C VAL A 125 11.09 -1.85 3.50
N ILE A 126 11.08 -2.57 2.39
CA ILE A 126 9.88 -2.95 1.69
C ILE A 126 9.71 -4.45 1.85
N LEU A 127 8.61 -4.87 2.49
CA LEU A 127 8.18 -6.26 2.55
C LEU A 127 7.21 -6.51 1.39
N ASN A 128 7.53 -7.44 0.49
CA ASN A 128 6.66 -7.82 -0.63
C ASN A 128 5.60 -8.84 -0.19
N SER A 129 4.76 -8.44 0.77
CA SER A 129 3.60 -9.19 1.23
C SER A 129 2.56 -8.24 1.78
N THR A 130 1.28 -8.64 1.70
CA THR A 130 0.15 -8.01 2.42
C THR A 130 -0.49 -8.99 3.40
N ASN A 131 0.10 -10.18 3.57
CA ASN A 131 -0.36 -11.13 4.55
C ASN A 131 0.08 -10.68 5.95
N LEU A 132 -0.88 -10.24 6.76
CA LEU A 132 -0.62 -9.70 8.10
C LEU A 132 0.13 -10.68 9.02
N ILE A 133 -0.12 -11.98 8.89
CA ILE A 133 0.59 -13.00 9.69
C ILE A 133 2.06 -13.04 9.29
N SER A 134 2.33 -13.06 7.99
CA SER A 134 3.70 -13.08 7.46
C SER A 134 4.42 -11.76 7.76
N ILE A 135 3.79 -10.60 7.54
CA ILE A 135 4.33 -9.28 7.91
C ILE A 135 4.67 -9.21 9.39
N ASN A 136 3.76 -9.61 10.29
CA ASN A 136 4.00 -9.55 11.74
C ASN A 136 5.13 -10.48 12.18
N LYS A 137 5.34 -11.60 11.49
CA LYS A 137 6.48 -12.48 11.74
C LYS A 137 7.77 -11.92 11.17
N SER A 138 7.74 -11.31 9.98
CA SER A 138 8.89 -10.56 9.43
C SER A 138 9.32 -9.44 10.35
N LYS A 139 8.38 -8.66 10.90
CA LYS A 139 8.65 -7.57 11.85
C LYS A 139 9.49 -8.03 13.07
N LYS A 140 9.31 -9.27 13.52
CA LYS A 140 10.12 -9.82 14.64
C LYS A 140 11.59 -10.04 14.28
N LEU A 141 11.91 -10.23 13.00
CA LEU A 141 13.30 -10.41 12.54
C LEU A 141 14.12 -9.12 12.53
N PHE A 142 13.50 -8.00 12.90
CA PHE A 142 14.18 -6.74 13.12
C PHE A 142 14.46 -6.48 14.61
N GLY A 143 13.93 -7.31 15.52
CA GLY A 143 14.07 -7.11 16.96
C GLY A 143 13.51 -5.75 17.41
N ASP A 144 14.32 -4.99 18.16
CA ASP A 144 14.05 -3.63 18.62
C ASP A 144 14.43 -2.55 17.59
N LYS A 145 14.82 -2.93 16.38
CA LYS A 145 15.37 -2.02 15.35
C LYS A 145 14.32 -1.44 14.41
N LEU A 146 13.04 -1.74 14.60
CA LEU A 146 11.96 -1.05 13.89
C LEU A 146 11.57 0.22 14.64
N LYS A 147 11.32 1.28 13.88
CA LYS A 147 10.75 2.51 14.43
C LYS A 147 9.27 2.25 14.78
N GLU A 148 8.95 2.36 16.06
CA GLU A 148 7.57 2.36 16.56
C GLU A 148 7.05 3.79 16.65
N THR A 149 5.75 3.97 16.44
CA THR A 149 5.05 5.23 16.70
C THR A 149 4.86 5.42 18.20
N ALA A 150 4.38 6.60 18.60
CA ALA A 150 4.01 6.88 19.99
C ALA A 150 2.90 5.96 20.53
N THR A 151 2.13 5.29 19.65
CA THR A 151 1.08 4.32 20.02
C THR A 151 1.63 2.89 20.15
N GLY A 152 2.92 2.66 19.90
CA GLY A 152 3.54 1.34 19.87
C GLY A 152 3.24 0.57 18.58
N GLU A 153 2.69 1.24 17.56
CA GLU A 153 2.45 0.64 16.26
C GLU A 153 3.65 0.90 15.34
N ILE A 154 4.05 -0.12 14.57
CA ILE A 154 5.10 0.05 13.55
C ILE A 154 4.41 0.66 12.33
N GLU A 155 4.17 1.97 12.36
CA GLU A 155 3.70 2.78 11.24
C GLU A 155 4.79 3.75 10.79
N ILE A 156 4.83 4.05 9.49
CA ILE A 156 5.75 5.06 8.96
C ILE A 156 4.99 6.34 8.73
N THR A 157 5.05 7.24 9.70
CA THR A 157 4.45 8.57 9.60
C THR A 157 4.90 9.33 8.35
N GLU A 158 6.14 9.11 7.89
CA GLU A 158 6.72 9.77 6.70
C GLU A 158 6.08 9.32 5.38
N TYR A 159 5.36 8.20 5.38
CA TYR A 159 4.66 7.68 4.21
C TYR A 159 3.14 7.66 4.39
N MET A 160 2.62 8.10 5.54
CA MET A 160 1.18 8.16 5.78
C MET A 160 0.53 9.15 4.83
N ILE A 161 -0.57 8.71 4.22
CA ILE A 161 -1.20 9.46 3.14
C ILE A 161 -2.34 10.27 3.71
N ASP A 162 -2.28 11.59 3.53
CA ASP A 162 -3.42 12.45 3.71
C ASP A 162 -4.51 12.04 2.69
N PRO A 163 -5.71 11.61 3.12
CA PRO A 163 -6.79 11.28 2.19
C PRO A 163 -7.15 12.43 1.22
N ASP A 164 -6.86 13.68 1.58
CA ASP A 164 -7.01 14.86 0.72
C ASP A 164 -6.07 14.80 -0.51
N LEU A 165 -4.94 14.08 -0.43
CA LEU A 165 -4.09 13.80 -1.59
C LEU A 165 -4.87 13.05 -2.68
N PHE A 166 -5.71 12.08 -2.31
CA PHE A 166 -6.51 11.33 -3.29
C PHE A 166 -7.51 12.25 -4.00
N TYR A 167 -8.14 13.16 -3.27
CA TYR A 167 -9.01 14.19 -3.84
C TYR A 167 -8.26 15.13 -4.78
N TRP A 168 -7.06 15.55 -4.39
CA TRP A 168 -6.21 16.39 -5.23
C TRP A 168 -5.81 15.69 -6.54
N LEU A 169 -5.47 14.39 -6.49
CA LEU A 169 -5.17 13.62 -7.70
C LEU A 169 -6.37 13.54 -8.65
N PHE A 170 -7.58 13.33 -8.12
CA PHE A 170 -8.82 13.40 -8.91
C PHE A 170 -9.02 14.80 -9.51
N TYR A 171 -8.84 15.85 -8.70
CA TYR A 171 -8.95 17.23 -9.17
C TYR A 171 -7.98 17.52 -10.32
N LYS A 172 -6.72 17.12 -10.19
CA LYS A 172 -5.70 17.29 -11.23
C LYS A 172 -6.03 16.50 -12.49
N HIS A 173 -6.51 15.28 -12.35
CA HIS A 173 -6.99 14.47 -13.47
C HIS A 173 -8.10 15.18 -14.25
N GLU A 174 -9.14 15.65 -13.56
CA GLU A 174 -10.33 16.24 -14.19
C GLU A 174 -10.13 17.68 -14.71
N LYS A 175 -9.32 18.51 -14.04
CA LYS A 175 -9.18 19.93 -14.38
C LYS A 175 -7.91 20.27 -15.15
N ASP A 176 -6.83 19.55 -14.87
CA ASP A 176 -5.49 19.86 -15.41
C ASP A 176 -5.02 18.76 -16.40
N ASN A 177 -5.94 17.94 -16.92
CA ASN A 177 -5.65 16.76 -17.77
C ASN A 177 -4.60 15.83 -17.14
N GLY A 178 -4.63 15.70 -15.82
CA GLY A 178 -3.70 14.87 -15.06
C GLY A 178 -2.32 15.48 -14.83
N ILE A 179 -2.02 16.66 -15.37
CA ILE A 179 -0.68 17.25 -15.24
C ILE A 179 -0.44 17.68 -13.78
N LEU A 180 0.59 17.09 -13.16
CA LEU A 180 1.07 17.46 -11.83
C LEU A 180 2.21 18.48 -11.93
N GLU A 181 3.15 18.20 -12.83
CA GLU A 181 4.29 19.08 -13.17
C GLU A 181 4.84 18.68 -14.56
N PRO A 182 5.81 19.41 -15.14
CA PRO A 182 6.39 19.03 -16.42
C PRO A 182 6.90 17.59 -16.42
N ARG A 183 6.34 16.76 -17.30
CA ARG A 183 6.64 15.32 -17.44
C ARG A 183 6.21 14.45 -16.26
N PHE A 184 5.36 14.94 -15.37
CA PHE A 184 4.72 14.13 -14.33
C PHE A 184 3.21 14.30 -14.41
N GLU A 185 2.51 13.21 -14.69
CA GLU A 185 1.06 13.22 -14.84
C GLU A 185 0.41 12.00 -14.19
N VAL A 186 -0.82 12.21 -13.70
CA VAL A 186 -1.80 11.15 -13.46
C VAL A 186 -2.46 10.84 -14.79
N SER A 187 -1.97 9.80 -15.46
CA SER A 187 -2.48 9.44 -16.79
C SER A 187 -3.81 8.70 -16.75
N ASP A 188 -4.11 8.02 -15.65
CA ASP A 188 -5.38 7.33 -15.44
C ASP A 188 -5.62 7.09 -13.94
N ILE A 189 -6.89 7.00 -13.56
CA ILE A 189 -7.37 6.50 -12.28
C ILE A 189 -8.24 5.29 -12.59
N ALA A 190 -7.68 4.09 -12.37
CA ALA A 190 -8.33 2.84 -12.77
C ALA A 190 -9.25 2.26 -11.67
N GLY A 191 -9.23 2.85 -10.48
CA GLY A 191 -10.12 2.44 -9.41
C GLY A 191 -9.94 3.20 -8.08
N PHE A 192 -10.88 3.01 -7.16
CA PHE A 192 -10.79 3.52 -5.79
C PHE A 192 -11.49 2.61 -4.79
N VAL A 193 -11.13 2.75 -3.52
CA VAL A 193 -11.86 2.19 -2.37
C VAL A 193 -12.12 3.32 -1.38
N GLY A 194 -13.34 3.41 -0.85
CA GLY A 194 -13.69 4.43 0.13
C GLY A 194 -14.90 4.02 0.97
N ASN A 195 -15.14 4.74 2.08
CA ASN A 195 -16.22 4.43 3.02
C ASN A 195 -17.29 5.53 3.01
N ILE A 196 -18.57 5.16 2.96
CA ILE A 196 -19.69 6.14 2.93
C ILE A 196 -20.12 6.56 4.33
N ALA A 197 -20.18 5.61 5.28
CA ALA A 197 -20.77 5.81 6.61
C ALA A 197 -19.90 5.26 7.73
N ASP A 198 -19.49 3.99 7.64
CA ASP A 198 -18.56 3.33 8.56
C ASP A 198 -17.63 2.37 7.79
N GLU A 199 -16.73 1.66 8.49
CA GLU A 199 -15.80 0.70 7.87
C GLU A 199 -16.48 -0.50 7.18
N ASN A 200 -17.77 -0.75 7.42
CA ASN A 200 -18.53 -1.82 6.80
C ASN A 200 -19.21 -1.37 5.49
N HIS A 201 -19.31 -0.07 5.24
CA HIS A 201 -19.92 0.50 4.04
C HIS A 201 -18.84 0.94 3.04
N THR A 202 -18.13 -0.05 2.49
CA THR A 202 -17.08 0.16 1.49
C THR A 202 -17.64 0.21 0.07
N ILE A 203 -17.34 1.28 -0.67
CA ILE A 203 -17.52 1.35 -2.13
C ILE A 203 -16.20 1.02 -2.81
N LYS A 204 -16.30 0.28 -3.92
CA LYS A 204 -15.20 0.09 -4.86
C LYS A 204 -15.68 0.45 -6.26
N GLY A 205 -14.96 1.33 -6.95
CA GLY A 205 -15.15 1.60 -8.37
C GLY A 205 -13.91 1.11 -9.12
N ASN A 206 -14.08 0.32 -10.18
CA ASN A 206 -13.01 -0.09 -11.08
C ASN A 206 -13.52 0.05 -12.53
N SER A 207 -12.80 0.80 -13.36
CA SER A 207 -13.13 1.02 -14.77
C SER A 207 -11.88 1.46 -15.53
N VAL A 208 -11.92 1.36 -16.85
CA VAL A 208 -10.93 1.99 -17.75
C VAL A 208 -11.01 3.52 -17.66
N ASP A 209 -12.13 4.05 -17.17
CA ASP A 209 -12.33 5.46 -16.87
C ASP A 209 -13.15 5.57 -15.57
N THR A 210 -12.47 5.43 -14.43
CA THR A 210 -13.11 5.49 -13.11
C THR A 210 -13.59 6.90 -12.74
N PRO A 211 -12.86 7.99 -13.06
CA PRO A 211 -13.32 9.36 -12.79
C PRO A 211 -14.66 9.68 -13.45
N SER A 212 -14.92 9.15 -14.65
CA SER A 212 -16.21 9.35 -15.32
C SER A 212 -17.38 8.57 -14.73
N LEU A 213 -17.16 7.56 -13.87
CA LEU A 213 -18.26 6.78 -13.31
C LEU A 213 -19.14 7.65 -12.39
N LEU A 214 -20.46 7.58 -12.61
CA LEU A 214 -21.46 8.25 -11.77
C LEU A 214 -21.26 8.00 -10.27
N VAL A 215 -20.91 6.76 -9.89
CA VAL A 215 -20.64 6.38 -8.48
C VAL A 215 -19.41 7.11 -7.93
N THR A 216 -18.35 7.26 -8.72
CA THR A 216 -17.14 7.99 -8.32
C THR A 216 -17.47 9.47 -8.13
N LYS A 217 -18.15 10.09 -9.10
CA LYS A 217 -18.54 11.50 -9.01
C LYS A 217 -19.45 11.77 -7.82
N ALA A 218 -20.40 10.87 -7.55
CA ALA A 218 -21.28 10.97 -6.39
C ALA A 218 -20.47 10.86 -5.08
N PHE A 219 -19.52 9.93 -5.01
CA PHE A 219 -18.63 9.75 -3.86
C PHE A 219 -17.80 11.02 -3.59
N VAL A 220 -17.17 11.57 -4.64
CA VAL A 220 -16.39 12.80 -4.57
C VAL A 220 -17.26 14.00 -4.19
N SER A 221 -18.47 14.11 -4.74
CA SER A 221 -19.38 15.23 -4.47
C SER A 221 -19.81 15.35 -3.00
N LYS A 222 -19.82 14.22 -2.28
CA LYS A 222 -20.11 14.15 -0.84
C LYS A 222 -18.88 14.21 0.03
N PHE A 223 -17.69 14.32 -0.57
CA PHE A 223 -16.40 14.35 0.12
C PHE A 223 -16.22 13.16 1.08
N HIS A 224 -16.66 11.96 0.67
CA HIS A 224 -16.50 10.74 1.47
C HIS A 224 -15.03 10.30 1.56
N PRO A 225 -14.55 9.75 2.69
CA PRO A 225 -13.14 9.42 2.84
C PRO A 225 -12.70 8.28 1.90
N PHE A 226 -11.74 8.56 1.03
CA PHE A 226 -11.00 7.54 0.28
C PHE A 226 -10.09 6.76 1.23
N ARG A 227 -10.01 5.44 1.02
CA ARG A 227 -9.10 4.51 1.71
C ARG A 227 -7.95 4.08 0.82
N SER A 228 -8.19 3.98 -0.49
CA SER A 228 -7.12 3.72 -1.46
C SER A 228 -7.48 4.21 -2.84
N LEU A 229 -6.46 4.49 -3.65
CA LEU A 229 -6.59 4.92 -5.03
C LEU A 229 -5.71 4.06 -5.93
N HIS A 230 -6.27 3.54 -7.02
CA HIS A 230 -5.55 2.87 -8.09
C HIS A 230 -5.21 3.90 -9.17
N VAL A 231 -3.92 4.24 -9.27
CA VAL A 231 -3.41 5.27 -10.16
C VAL A 231 -2.44 4.69 -11.19
N VAL A 232 -2.47 5.27 -12.39
CA VAL A 232 -1.42 5.10 -13.40
C VAL A 232 -0.72 6.43 -13.56
N LEU A 233 0.49 6.52 -13.02
CA LEU A 233 1.33 7.70 -13.10
C LEU A 233 2.33 7.56 -14.24
N LYS A 234 2.57 8.65 -14.96
CA LYS A 234 3.71 8.75 -15.86
C LYS A 234 4.69 9.80 -15.36
N TYR A 235 5.96 9.41 -15.29
CA TYR A 235 7.05 10.33 -15.01
C TYR A 235 8.12 10.18 -16.08
N GLN A 236 8.38 11.21 -16.88
CA GLN A 236 9.24 11.12 -18.06
C GLN A 236 8.84 9.93 -18.97
N ASN A 237 9.68 8.89 -19.05
CA ASN A 237 9.45 7.68 -19.85
C ASN A 237 9.00 6.47 -19.00
N TYR A 238 8.72 6.69 -17.71
CA TYR A 238 8.27 5.67 -16.78
C TYR A 238 6.75 5.67 -16.74
N THR A 239 6.15 4.48 -16.69
CA THR A 239 4.73 4.28 -16.39
C THR A 239 4.64 3.42 -15.15
N LEU A 240 3.98 3.90 -14.11
CA LEU A 240 3.83 3.20 -12.83
C LEU A 240 2.35 3.02 -12.55
N ASP A 241 1.94 1.76 -12.46
CA ASP A 241 0.57 1.34 -12.25
C ASP A 241 0.48 0.66 -10.88
N PHE A 242 -0.19 1.31 -9.93
CA PHE A 242 -0.25 0.82 -8.56
C PHE A 242 -1.48 1.32 -7.80
N ILE A 243 -1.85 0.57 -6.76
CA ILE A 243 -2.87 0.94 -5.78
C ILE A 243 -2.16 1.38 -4.52
N LEU A 244 -2.50 2.57 -4.03
CA LEU A 244 -1.91 3.13 -2.82
C LEU A 244 -3.02 3.36 -1.79
N ASN A 245 -2.83 2.89 -0.55
CA ASN A 245 -3.80 3.08 0.52
C ASN A 245 -3.33 4.10 1.58
N ASP A 246 -4.26 4.49 2.45
CA ASP A 246 -4.05 5.43 3.56
C ASP A 246 -3.07 4.93 4.64
N ARG A 247 -2.64 3.67 4.58
CA ARG A 247 -1.68 3.03 5.48
C ARG A 247 -0.31 2.77 4.85
N SER A 248 -0.02 3.45 3.73
CA SER A 248 1.27 3.33 3.02
C SER A 248 1.55 1.93 2.44
N GLU A 249 0.52 1.09 2.30
CA GLU A 249 0.64 -0.16 1.56
C GLU A 249 0.40 0.12 0.07
N CYS A 250 1.23 -0.49 -0.75
CA CYS A 250 1.18 -0.31 -2.19
C CYS A 250 1.04 -1.66 -2.89
N TYR A 251 0.08 -1.76 -3.81
CA TYR A 251 -0.11 -2.91 -4.67
C TYR A 251 0.36 -2.56 -6.08
N ILE A 252 1.50 -3.12 -6.47
CA ILE A 252 2.13 -2.80 -7.75
C ILE A 252 1.59 -3.75 -8.82
N ASN A 253 1.09 -3.17 -9.92
CA ASN A 253 0.58 -3.94 -11.03
C ASN A 253 1.71 -4.34 -12.00
N PRO A 254 1.54 -5.48 -12.70
CA PRO A 254 2.45 -5.87 -13.76
C PRO A 254 2.52 -4.86 -14.93
N GLY A 255 1.57 -3.92 -15.02
CA GLY A 255 1.50 -2.88 -16.05
C GLY A 255 2.64 -1.85 -16.01
N CYS A 256 3.45 -1.81 -14.95
CA CYS A 256 4.57 -0.86 -14.87
C CYS A 256 5.56 -1.01 -16.04
N SER A 257 5.96 0.11 -16.62
CA SER A 257 6.99 0.21 -17.65
C SER A 257 8.14 1.06 -17.13
N ILE A 258 9.33 0.45 -17.01
CA ILE A 258 10.54 1.09 -16.52
C ILE A 258 11.63 0.87 -17.59
N PRO A 259 11.97 1.88 -18.39
CA PRO A 259 12.93 1.72 -19.47
C PRO A 259 14.35 1.44 -18.93
N ASN A 260 15.12 0.66 -19.68
CA ASN A 260 16.54 0.33 -19.38
C ASN A 260 16.79 -0.31 -18.00
N ILE A 261 15.78 -0.96 -17.43
CA ILE A 261 15.91 -1.66 -16.16
C ILE A 261 16.87 -2.86 -16.27
N ARG A 262 17.79 -2.97 -15.30
CA ARG A 262 18.78 -4.05 -15.21
C ARG A 262 18.57 -4.98 -14.01
N ILE A 263 17.53 -4.71 -13.24
CA ILE A 263 17.17 -5.45 -12.02
C ILE A 263 15.74 -5.95 -12.17
N ASP A 264 15.29 -6.78 -11.23
CA ASP A 264 13.90 -7.23 -11.23
C ASP A 264 12.91 -6.04 -11.27
N LYS A 265 11.88 -6.15 -12.12
CA LYS A 265 10.95 -5.06 -12.39
C LYS A 265 10.14 -4.68 -11.15
N GLN A 266 9.76 -5.66 -10.35
CA GLN A 266 8.99 -5.41 -9.14
C GLN A 266 9.86 -4.72 -8.09
N ILE A 267 11.11 -5.14 -7.92
CA ILE A 267 12.08 -4.47 -7.03
C ILE A 267 12.26 -3.01 -7.45
N ALA A 268 12.56 -2.75 -8.73
CA ALA A 268 12.74 -1.38 -9.21
C ALA A 268 11.48 -0.53 -9.06
N ALA A 269 10.31 -1.07 -9.40
CA ALA A 269 9.05 -0.35 -9.26
C ALA A 269 8.80 0.03 -7.79
N SER A 270 9.02 -0.89 -6.86
CA SER A 270 8.85 -0.64 -5.43
C SER A 270 9.80 0.45 -4.93
N ILE A 271 11.09 0.36 -5.30
CA ILE A 271 12.10 1.35 -4.95
C ILE A 271 11.76 2.73 -5.56
N ILE A 272 11.33 2.80 -6.82
CA ILE A 272 10.96 4.07 -7.46
C ILE A 272 9.72 4.67 -6.78
N ILE A 273 8.70 3.86 -6.50
CA ILE A 273 7.45 4.33 -5.93
C ILE A 273 7.70 4.92 -4.54
N TYR A 274 8.38 4.18 -3.66
CA TYR A 274 8.64 4.65 -2.30
C TYR A 274 9.78 5.66 -2.22
N GLY A 275 10.88 5.46 -2.96
CA GLY A 275 12.06 6.31 -2.90
C GLY A 275 11.92 7.64 -3.65
N PHE A 276 10.97 7.76 -4.57
CA PHE A 276 10.83 8.97 -5.39
C PHE A 276 9.38 9.43 -5.58
N ILE A 277 8.48 8.57 -6.07
CA ILE A 277 7.13 9.02 -6.49
C ILE A 277 6.31 9.53 -5.31
N ILE A 278 6.17 8.74 -4.24
CA ILE A 278 5.38 9.14 -3.07
C ILE A 278 5.95 10.41 -2.43
N PRO A 279 7.27 10.52 -2.13
CA PRO A 279 7.86 11.76 -1.65
C PRO A 279 7.58 12.97 -2.55
N ARG A 280 7.74 12.81 -3.88
CA ARG A 280 7.52 13.90 -4.83
C ARG A 280 6.05 14.31 -4.91
N LEU A 281 5.12 13.35 -4.84
CA LEU A 281 3.68 13.65 -4.77
C LEU A 281 3.35 14.50 -3.54
N TYR A 282 3.90 14.17 -2.37
CA TYR A 282 3.68 14.98 -1.18
C TYR A 282 4.24 16.39 -1.31
N GLU A 283 5.44 16.52 -1.86
CA GLU A 283 6.06 17.83 -2.08
C GLU A 283 5.15 18.70 -2.96
N ILE A 284 4.76 18.21 -4.14
CA ILE A 284 3.91 18.95 -5.09
C ILE A 284 2.54 19.26 -4.48
N PHE A 285 1.92 18.29 -3.81
CA PHE A 285 0.65 18.47 -3.12
C PHE A 285 0.75 19.56 -2.03
N SER A 286 1.82 19.54 -1.25
CA SER A 286 2.06 20.49 -0.18
C SER A 286 2.37 21.90 -0.69
N GLU A 287 2.75 22.06 -1.95
CA GLU A 287 3.05 23.34 -2.59
C GLU A 287 1.85 23.91 -3.39
N ASP A 288 0.78 23.14 -3.60
CA ASP A 288 -0.40 23.56 -4.37
C ASP A 288 -1.32 24.50 -3.57
N GLU A 289 -0.98 25.80 -3.57
CA GLU A 289 -1.76 26.86 -2.92
C GLU A 289 -3.16 27.08 -3.51
N VAL A 290 -3.45 26.53 -4.70
CA VAL A 290 -4.79 26.62 -5.30
C VAL A 290 -5.70 25.58 -4.66
N TRP A 291 -5.23 24.34 -4.53
CA TRP A 291 -5.97 23.26 -3.89
C TRP A 291 -6.25 23.53 -2.41
N LYS A 292 -5.29 24.16 -1.71
CA LYS A 292 -5.43 24.52 -0.27
C LYS A 292 -6.59 25.48 0.02
N ARG A 293 -7.15 26.16 -0.98
CA ARG A 293 -8.30 27.06 -0.78
C ARG A 293 -9.58 26.24 -0.65
N ASP A 294 -10.30 26.43 0.46
CA ASP A 294 -11.59 25.76 0.68
C ASP A 294 -12.59 25.99 -0.46
N THR A 295 -12.55 27.18 -1.07
CA THR A 295 -13.39 27.50 -2.25
C THR A 295 -13.12 26.54 -3.41
N THR A 296 -11.86 26.20 -3.67
CA THR A 296 -11.49 25.28 -4.76
C THR A 296 -12.06 23.89 -4.51
N LYS A 297 -11.95 23.39 -3.28
CA LYS A 297 -12.47 22.07 -2.87
C LYS A 297 -13.99 22.03 -2.93
N GLN A 298 -14.65 23.08 -2.44
CA GLN A 298 -16.10 23.22 -2.50
C GLN A 298 -16.60 23.31 -3.94
N ASP A 299 -15.96 24.10 -4.79
CA ASP A 299 -16.34 24.23 -6.19
C ASP A 299 -16.12 22.92 -6.94
N PHE A 300 -15.01 22.21 -6.69
CA PHE A 300 -14.75 20.92 -7.30
C PHE A 300 -15.83 19.88 -6.94
N THR A 301 -16.10 19.69 -5.65
CA THR A 301 -17.10 18.71 -5.19
C THR A 301 -18.52 19.09 -5.62
N LYS A 302 -18.87 20.38 -5.60
CA LYS A 302 -20.14 20.88 -6.13
C LYS A 302 -20.29 20.59 -7.62
N ASN A 303 -19.25 20.86 -8.42
CA ASN A 303 -19.30 20.59 -9.86
C ASN A 303 -19.48 19.09 -10.15
N MET A 304 -18.79 18.21 -9.41
CA MET A 304 -19.02 16.76 -9.51
C MET A 304 -20.47 16.38 -9.19
N GLY A 305 -21.07 16.99 -8.17
CA GLY A 305 -22.48 16.77 -7.82
C GLY A 305 -23.45 17.26 -8.91
N LEU A 306 -23.18 18.42 -9.52
CA LEU A 306 -23.97 18.93 -10.64
C LEU A 306 -23.91 18.01 -11.86
N GLU A 307 -22.73 17.43 -12.15
CA GLU A 307 -22.58 16.45 -13.23
C GLU A 307 -23.40 15.19 -12.97
N VAL A 308 -23.40 14.67 -11.74
CA VAL A 308 -24.22 13.51 -11.33
C VAL A 308 -25.71 13.79 -11.53
N ILE A 309 -26.19 14.94 -11.04
CA ILE A 309 -27.60 15.34 -11.19
C ILE A 309 -27.96 15.43 -12.68
N LYS A 310 -27.12 16.09 -13.46
CA LYS A 310 -27.34 16.26 -14.90
C LYS A 310 -27.38 14.92 -15.63
N GLU A 311 -26.45 14.02 -15.36
CA GLU A 311 -26.39 12.71 -16.02
C GLU A 311 -27.64 11.86 -15.73
N ILE A 312 -28.10 11.84 -14.46
CA ILE A 312 -29.34 11.14 -14.07
C ILE A 312 -30.57 11.79 -14.71
N ALA A 313 -30.63 13.13 -14.71
CA ALA A 313 -31.75 13.87 -15.28
C ALA A 313 -31.84 13.65 -16.80
N ASP A 314 -30.71 13.74 -17.51
CA ASP A 314 -30.63 13.50 -18.95
C ASP A 314 -31.05 12.05 -19.30
N PHE A 315 -30.63 11.07 -18.50
CA PHE A 315 -31.00 9.66 -18.71
C PHE A 315 -32.50 9.40 -18.56
N HIS A 316 -33.14 10.06 -17.58
CA HIS A 316 -34.56 9.88 -17.29
C HIS A 316 -35.47 10.91 -17.98
N GLY A 317 -34.91 11.88 -18.70
CA GLY A 317 -35.65 12.99 -19.30
C GLY A 317 -36.28 13.93 -18.26
N ILE A 318 -35.66 14.07 -17.07
CA ILE A 318 -36.13 14.95 -16.00
C ILE A 318 -35.78 16.39 -16.34
N SER A 319 -36.78 17.27 -16.34
CA SER A 319 -36.58 18.70 -16.59
C SER A 319 -36.07 19.45 -15.35
N ALA A 320 -35.47 20.63 -15.58
CA ALA A 320 -35.05 21.50 -14.47
C ALA A 320 -36.24 21.96 -13.62
N GLU A 321 -37.39 22.18 -14.24
CA GLU A 321 -38.64 22.55 -13.55
C GLU A 321 -39.09 21.47 -12.57
N GLU A 322 -39.04 20.19 -12.96
CA GLU A 322 -39.40 19.06 -12.09
C GLU A 322 -38.48 18.97 -10.87
N ILE A 323 -37.18 19.17 -11.05
CA ILE A 323 -36.21 19.19 -9.94
C ILE A 323 -36.51 20.35 -8.98
N ILE A 324 -36.79 21.55 -9.50
CA ILE A 324 -37.11 22.72 -8.70
C ILE A 324 -38.40 22.51 -7.88
N VAL A 325 -39.40 21.83 -8.44
CA VAL A 325 -40.65 21.51 -7.73
C VAL A 325 -40.38 20.62 -6.51
N ILE A 326 -39.53 19.60 -6.66
CA ILE A 326 -39.16 18.70 -5.55
C ILE A 326 -38.46 19.49 -4.44
N LEU A 327 -37.42 20.26 -4.77
CA LEU A 327 -36.64 21.03 -3.79
C LEU A 327 -37.51 22.01 -3.01
N LYS A 328 -38.42 22.73 -3.69
CA LYS A 328 -39.34 23.68 -3.02
C LYS A 328 -40.40 23.00 -2.15
N SER A 329 -40.72 21.74 -2.42
CA SER A 329 -41.72 20.98 -1.65
C SER A 329 -41.17 20.43 -0.33
N GLU A 330 -39.85 20.30 -0.20
CA GLU A 330 -39.18 19.88 1.03
C GLU A 330 -39.00 21.05 2.03
N ASP A 331 -38.64 22.24 1.54
CA ASP A 331 -38.55 23.46 2.36
C ASP A 331 -39.89 23.82 3.06
N ALA A 332 -41.02 23.43 2.45
CA ALA A 332 -42.36 23.66 3.00
C ALA A 332 -42.80 22.63 4.05
N LYS A 333 -42.03 21.55 4.27
CA LYS A 333 -42.29 20.53 5.29
C LYS A 333 -41.43 20.69 6.54
N GLU A 334 -40.33 21.45 6.46
CA GLU A 334 -39.45 21.76 7.59
C GLU A 334 -39.73 23.13 8.26
N ALA A 335 -40.67 23.91 7.71
CA ALA A 335 -41.24 25.12 8.31
C ALA A 335 -42.60 24.82 8.96
#